data_AF-A0A1F3PH60-F1
#
_entry.id   AF-A0A1F3PH60-F1
#
_cell.length_a   1.000
_cell.length_b   1.000
_cell.length_c   1.000
_cell.angle_alpha   90.00
_cell.angle_beta   90.00
_cell.angle_gamma   90.00
#
_symmetry.space_group_name_H-M   'P 1'
#
loop_
_entity.id
_entity.type
_entity.pdbx_description
1 polymer ?
#
loop_
_entity_poly.entity_id
_entity_poly.type
_entity_poly.pdbx_seq_one_letter_code
_entity_poly.pdbx_strand_id
1 'polypeptide(L)'
;MQRINELLKPGGLIISATPCIKGTFLGVLLLLVSKIGLIPQITSFKVSELEDLMIDGNFEIIETECLNKSGQQYFIVAKKK
;
A
#
# COMPACT_ATOMS: atom_id res chain seq x y z
N MET A 1 2.93 -9.64 -2.34
CA MET A 1 2.23 -10.26 -1.19
C MET A 1 2.70 -11.67 -0.87
N GLN A 2 2.92 -12.56 -1.85
CA GLN A 2 3.32 -13.95 -1.61
C GLN A 2 4.45 -14.13 -0.58
N ARG A 3 5.59 -13.43 -0.76
CA ARG A 3 6.73 -13.53 0.17
C ARG A 3 6.37 -13.14 1.61
N ILE A 4 5.51 -12.13 1.78
CA ILE A 4 5.06 -11.69 3.12
C ILE A 4 4.15 -12.75 3.72
N ASN A 5 3.24 -13.32 2.93
CA ASN A 5 2.37 -14.41 3.36
C ASN A 5 3.21 -15.62 3.82
N GLU A 6 4.20 -16.05 3.06
CA GLU A 6 5.09 -17.17 3.41
C GLU A 6 5.86 -16.96 4.72
N LEU A 7 6.28 -15.72 5.00
CA LEU A 7 7.04 -15.37 6.20
C LEU A 7 6.18 -15.24 7.46
N LEU A 8 4.91 -14.90 7.32
CA LEU A 8 4.00 -14.74 8.45
C LEU A 8 3.49 -16.09 8.96
N LYS A 9 3.50 -16.23 10.29
CA LYS A 9 2.79 -17.32 10.98
C LYS A 9 1.28 -17.23 10.70
N PRO A 10 0.54 -18.36 10.76
CA PRO A 10 -0.92 -18.32 10.69
C PRO A 10 -1.51 -17.30 11.67
N GLY A 11 -2.44 -16.47 11.19
CA GLY A 11 -3.03 -15.37 11.95
C GLY A 11 -2.11 -14.17 12.23
N GLY A 12 -0.89 -14.15 11.68
CA GLY A 12 0.01 -13.00 11.75
C GLY A 12 -0.52 -11.79 10.97
N LEU A 13 -0.10 -10.60 11.37
CA LEU A 13 -0.56 -9.34 10.77
C LEU A 13 0.49 -8.75 9.82
N ILE A 14 0.02 -8.19 8.71
CA ILE A 14 0.71 -7.15 7.96
C ILE A 14 0.08 -5.81 8.31
N ILE A 15 0.92 -4.83 8.67
CA ILE A 15 0.51 -3.47 9.01
C ILE A 15 1.22 -2.54 8.05
N SER A 16 0.48 -1.68 7.36
CA SER A 16 1.01 -0.77 6.36
C SER A 16 0.54 0.65 6.62
N ALA A 17 1.44 1.62 6.51
CA ALA A 17 1.12 3.04 6.49
C ALA A 17 1.67 3.64 5.19
N THR A 18 0.80 3.87 4.20
CA THR A 18 1.20 4.16 2.81
C THR A 18 0.48 5.38 2.25
N PRO A 19 1.18 6.33 1.61
CA PRO A 19 0.56 7.37 0.80
C PRO A 19 -0.11 6.81 -0.47
N CYS A 20 -1.44 6.85 -0.52
CA CYS A 20 -2.26 6.42 -1.66
C CYS A 20 -2.50 7.59 -2.63
N ILE A 21 -1.43 8.05 -3.27
CA ILE A 21 -1.39 9.30 -4.05
C ILE A 21 -1.62 9.11 -5.56
N LYS A 22 -2.06 7.92 -6.01
CA LYS A 22 -2.27 7.67 -7.44
C LYS A 22 -3.36 8.57 -8.01
N GLY A 23 -3.06 9.21 -9.15
CA GLY A 23 -3.97 10.16 -9.80
C GLY A 23 -3.91 11.58 -9.25
N THR A 24 -3.13 11.83 -8.19
CA THR A 24 -2.84 13.19 -7.73
C THR A 24 -1.69 13.82 -8.53
N PHE A 25 -1.60 15.15 -8.53
CA PHE A 25 -0.49 15.88 -9.16
C PHE A 25 0.87 15.44 -8.59
N LEU A 26 0.97 15.29 -7.27
CA LEU A 26 2.19 14.81 -6.61
C LEU A 26 2.55 13.38 -7.05
N GLY A 27 1.57 12.48 -7.15
CA GLY A 27 1.79 11.12 -7.62
C GLY A 27 2.34 11.07 -9.05
N VAL A 28 1.80 11.89 -9.95
CA VAL A 28 2.30 12.01 -11.33
C VAL A 28 3.73 12.54 -11.36
N LEU A 29 4.03 13.59 -10.58
CA LEU A 29 5.37 14.16 -10.49
C LEU A 29 6.39 13.13 -9.99
N LEU A 30 6.09 12.42 -8.91
CA LEU A 30 6.97 11.38 -8.35
C LEU A 30 7.19 10.21 -9.32
N LEU A 31 6.15 9.81 -10.07
CA LEU A 31 6.28 8.80 -11.12
C LEU A 31 7.23 9.27 -12.24
N LEU A 32 7.19 10.53 -12.65
CA LEU A 32 8.11 11.07 -13.66
C LEU A 32 9.55 11.14 -13.13
N VAL A 33 9.75 11.67 -11.92
CA VAL A 33 11.06 11.81 -11.29
C VAL A 33 11.71 10.44 -11.02
N SER A 34 10.91 9.42 -10.67
CA SER A 34 11.42 8.05 -10.49
C SER A 34 11.76 7.37 -11.82
N LYS A 35 11.01 7.63 -12.91
CA LYS A 35 11.31 7.08 -14.24
C LYS A 35 12.63 7.59 -14.81
N ILE A 36 13.00 8.84 -14.53
CA ILE A 36 14.30 9.40 -14.97
C ILE A 36 15.46 9.03 -14.04
N GLY A 37 15.22 8.23 -13.00
CA GLY A 37 16.25 7.67 -12.12
C GLY A 37 16.78 8.60 -11.04
N LEU A 38 16.11 9.74 -10.78
CA LEU A 38 16.55 10.67 -9.73
C LEU A 38 16.19 10.18 -8.32
N ILE A 39 15.13 9.38 -8.20
CA ILE A 39 14.70 8.71 -6.98
C ILE A 39 14.40 7.24 -7.28
N PRO A 40 14.34 6.35 -6.26
CA PRO A 40 13.93 4.97 -6.45
C PRO A 40 12.58 4.86 -7.17
N GLN A 41 12.36 3.74 -7.86
CA GLN A 41 11.07 3.49 -8.50
C GLN A 41 9.94 3.53 -7.47
N ILE A 42 8.96 4.41 -7.69
CA ILE A 42 7.80 4.55 -6.82
C ILE A 42 6.61 3.87 -7.49
N THR A 43 5.95 2.99 -6.75
CA THR A 43 4.62 2.48 -7.12
C THR A 43 3.57 3.27 -6.34
N SER A 44 2.68 3.96 -7.06
CA SER A 44 1.56 4.69 -6.45
C SER A 44 0.30 3.83 -6.47
N PHE A 45 -0.48 3.88 -5.38
CA PHE A 45 -1.76 3.17 -5.25
C PHE A 45 -2.92 4.13 -5.06
N LYS A 46 -4.12 3.72 -5.48
CA LYS A 46 -5.36 4.13 -4.80
C LYS A 46 -5.54 3.27 -3.56
N VAL A 47 -6.30 3.74 -2.56
CA VAL A 47 -6.59 2.91 -1.37
C VAL A 47 -7.20 1.56 -1.76
N SER A 48 -8.16 1.54 -2.68
CA SER A 48 -8.78 0.31 -3.16
C SER A 48 -7.77 -0.66 -3.78
N GLU A 49 -6.80 -0.16 -4.55
CA GLU A 49 -5.78 -1.02 -5.18
C GLU A 49 -4.83 -1.63 -4.15
N LEU A 50 -4.58 -0.94 -3.04
CA LEU A 50 -3.78 -1.46 -1.94
C LEU A 50 -4.57 -2.50 -1.14
N GLU A 51 -5.86 -2.29 -0.94
CA GLU A 51 -6.77 -3.27 -0.32
C GLU A 51 -6.87 -4.54 -1.17
N ASP A 52 -7.14 -4.40 -2.47
CA ASP A 52 -7.21 -5.50 -3.43
C ASP A 52 -5.90 -6.30 -3.44
N LEU A 53 -4.74 -5.61 -3.45
CA LEU A 53 -3.44 -6.26 -3.38
C LEU A 53 -3.31 -7.16 -2.14
N MET A 54 -3.78 -6.70 -0.98
CA MET A 54 -3.75 -7.50 0.26
C MET A 54 -4.72 -8.68 0.21
N ILE A 55 -5.95 -8.47 -0.28
CA ILE A 55 -6.97 -9.50 -0.42
C ILE A 55 -6.49 -10.63 -1.36
N ASP A 56 -5.97 -10.26 -2.53
CA ASP A 56 -5.38 -11.19 -3.51
C ASP A 56 -4.15 -11.92 -2.95
N GLY A 57 -3.51 -11.32 -1.94
CA GLY A 57 -2.39 -11.89 -1.20
C GLY A 57 -2.77 -12.96 -0.15
N ASN A 58 -4.02 -13.41 -0.10
CA ASN A 58 -4.58 -14.26 0.97
C ASN A 58 -4.49 -13.63 2.37
N PHE A 59 -4.81 -12.34 2.45
CA PHE A 59 -5.04 -11.65 3.72
C PHE A 59 -6.51 -11.26 3.86
N GLU A 60 -6.94 -11.08 5.10
CA GLU A 60 -8.22 -10.51 5.50
C GLU A 60 -7.96 -9.12 6.07
N ILE A 61 -8.55 -8.08 5.49
CA ILE A 61 -8.42 -6.72 6.02
C ILE A 61 -9.28 -6.62 7.27
N ILE A 62 -8.67 -6.21 8.38
CA ILE A 62 -9.36 -6.03 9.67
C ILE A 62 -9.49 -4.56 10.06
N GLU A 63 -8.68 -3.68 9.47
CA GLU A 63 -8.74 -2.24 9.71
C GLU A 63 -8.20 -1.46 8.50
N THR A 64 -8.91 -0.40 8.13
CA THR A 64 -8.46 0.63 7.18
C THR A 64 -8.79 2.01 7.76
N GLU A 65 -7.78 2.86 7.93
CA GLU A 65 -7.94 4.24 8.41
C GLU A 65 -7.15 5.23 7.54
N CYS A 66 -7.71 6.42 7.30
CA CYS A 66 -6.98 7.53 6.69
C CYS A 66 -6.34 8.40 7.77
N LEU A 67 -5.04 8.19 8.03
CA LEU A 67 -4.28 8.93 9.05
C LEU A 67 -4.09 10.41 8.69
N ASN A 68 -3.97 10.72 7.39
CA ASN A 68 -3.79 12.09 6.91
C ASN A 68 -4.47 12.27 5.55
N LYS A 69 -5.53 13.10 5.53
CA LYS A 69 -6.30 13.39 4.31
C LYS A 69 -5.52 14.18 3.26
N SER A 70 -4.64 15.10 3.68
CA SER A 70 -3.86 15.93 2.75
C SER A 70 -2.81 15.10 2.01
N GLY A 71 -2.12 14.20 2.72
CA GLY A 71 -1.14 13.28 2.15
C GLY A 71 -1.75 12.00 1.57
N GLN A 72 -3.07 11.81 1.67
CA GLN A 72 -3.75 10.56 1.35
C GLN A 72 -3.05 9.35 2.01
N GLN A 73 -2.63 9.50 3.27
CA GLN A 73 -1.91 8.45 3.99
C GLN A 73 -2.90 7.49 4.63
N TYR A 74 -2.84 6.23 4.23
CA TYR A 74 -3.71 5.17 4.73
C TYR A 74 -2.94 4.18 5.59
N PHE A 75 -3.51 3.87 6.74
CA PHE A 75 -3.15 2.79 7.63
C PHE A 75 -4.04 1.59 7.34
N ILE A 76 -3.45 0.44 7.04
CA ILE A 76 -4.19 -0.80 6.77
C ILE A 76 -3.57 -1.93 7.59
N VAL A 77 -4.42 -2.64 8.32
CA VAL A 77 -4.07 -3.88 9.02
C VAL A 77 -4.77 -5.03 8.32
N ALA A 78 -4.00 -6.02 7.89
CA ALA A 78 -4.54 -7.25 7.33
C ALA A 78 -3.94 -8.48 8.02
N LYS A 79 -4.78 -9.47 8.27
CA LYS A 79 -4.43 -10.73 8.92
C LYS A 79 -4.24 -11.82 7.88
N LYS A 80 -3.17 -12.61 8.01
CA LYS A 80 -2.99 -13.81 7.17
C LYS A 80 -4.12 -14.80 7.47
N LYS A 81 -4.81 -15.21 6.41
CA LYS A 81 -5.83 -16.27 6.45
C LYS A 81 -5.20 -17.60 6.85
#